data_AF-A0A087YSH3-F1
#
_entry.id   AF-A0A087YSH3-F1
#
_cell.length_a   1.000
_cell.length_b   1.000
_cell.length_c   1.000
_cell.angle_alpha   90.00
_cell.angle_beta   90.00
_cell.angle_gamma   90.00
#
_symmetry.space_group_name_H-M   'P 1'
#
loop_
_entity.id
_entity.type
_entity.pdbx_description
1 polymer ?
#
loop_
_entity_poly.entity_id
_entity_poly.type
_entity_poly.pdbx_seq_one_letter_code
_entity_poly.pdbx_strand_id
1 'polypeptide(L)'
;QSHLQTHSGLKPHVCDICGKAYSHQGTLQQHKRLHTGERPYRCLFCDKTYIWSSDYRKHIRTHTGEKPYICKTCGKDFIRSSDLRKHERNMHTNNKPFPCMHCGKTFNKPLSLKRHERKHLGEKPFSCPDCGKAFALASRMAEHQKVHMGVRPFVCSVCSKCFTKSSNLTEHKAIHSGVRPHKCGECGVAFAMASRLVRHQFIHNNNVTNLSSVPQSL
;
A
#
# COMPACT_ATOMS: atom_id res chain seq x y z
N GLN A 1 10.03 41.84 -23.55
CA GLN A 1 10.65 42.32 -22.30
C GLN A 1 10.44 41.39 -21.09
N SER A 2 9.39 40.56 -21.02
CA SER A 2 9.13 39.65 -19.88
C SER A 2 9.95 38.35 -19.83
N HIS A 3 10.49 37.87 -20.95
CA HIS A 3 11.30 36.64 -21.04
C HIS A 3 12.75 36.81 -20.56
N LEU A 4 13.26 38.05 -20.52
CA LEU A 4 14.65 38.33 -20.12
C LEU A 4 14.85 38.37 -18.59
N GLN A 5 13.77 38.59 -17.82
CA GLN A 5 13.80 38.60 -16.35
C GLN A 5 14.00 37.19 -15.74
N THR A 6 13.68 36.12 -16.46
CA THR A 6 13.82 34.75 -15.96
C THR A 6 15.26 34.24 -15.96
N HIS A 7 16.15 34.84 -16.76
CA HIS A 7 17.57 34.45 -16.83
C HIS A 7 18.47 35.22 -15.84
N SER A 8 18.04 36.39 -15.36
CA SER A 8 18.83 37.28 -14.50
C SER A 8 18.63 37.08 -13.00
N GLY A 9 17.72 36.18 -12.58
CA GLY A 9 17.46 35.89 -11.17
C GLY A 9 16.79 37.03 -10.38
N LEU A 10 16.53 38.17 -11.01
CA LEU A 10 15.90 39.33 -10.40
C LEU A 10 14.44 39.02 -10.05
N LYS A 11 14.10 39.17 -8.77
CA LYS A 11 12.75 38.95 -8.22
C LYS A 11 12.21 40.26 -7.63
N PRO A 12 11.82 41.23 -8.47
CA PRO A 12 11.47 42.58 -8.00
C PRO A 12 10.15 42.63 -7.23
N HIS A 13 9.30 41.59 -7.32
CA HIS A 13 7.97 41.59 -6.71
C HIS A 13 8.00 40.85 -5.38
N VAL A 14 8.03 41.58 -4.25
CA VAL A 14 8.13 41.02 -2.90
C VAL A 14 6.76 40.96 -2.23
N CYS A 15 6.48 39.86 -1.54
CA CYS A 15 5.31 39.73 -0.68
C CYS A 15 5.52 40.51 0.62
N ASP A 16 4.62 41.44 0.87
CA ASP A 16 4.46 42.24 2.08
C ASP A 16 4.21 41.41 3.35
N ILE A 17 3.61 40.22 3.23
CA ILE A 17 3.22 39.39 4.38
C ILE A 17 4.33 38.42 4.81
N CYS A 18 5.06 37.82 3.87
CA CYS A 18 6.08 36.81 4.20
C CYS A 18 7.47 37.06 3.58
N GLY A 19 7.68 38.21 2.94
CA GLY A 19 8.97 38.60 2.36
C GLY A 19 9.40 37.81 1.14
N LYS A 20 8.59 36.87 0.63
CA LYS A 20 8.95 36.05 -0.55
C LYS A 20 8.95 36.89 -1.82
N ALA A 21 10.02 36.79 -2.59
CA ALA A 21 10.21 37.52 -3.84
C ALA A 21 9.88 36.67 -5.08
N TYR A 22 9.29 37.31 -6.08
CA TYR A 22 8.80 36.72 -7.32
C TYR A 22 9.29 37.50 -8.55
N SER A 23 9.50 36.79 -9.65
CA SER A 23 9.96 37.38 -10.93
C SER A 23 8.87 38.14 -11.68
N HIS A 24 7.59 37.88 -11.37
CA HIS A 24 6.46 38.51 -12.04
C HIS A 24 5.38 38.92 -11.03
N GLN A 25 4.71 40.03 -11.30
CA GLN A 25 3.60 40.51 -10.46
C GLN A 25 2.47 39.47 -10.35
N GLY A 26 2.12 38.80 -11.46
CA GLY A 26 1.05 37.79 -11.47
C GLY A 26 1.30 36.59 -10.55
N THR A 27 2.56 36.16 -10.40
CA THR A 27 2.91 35.07 -9.49
C THR A 27 2.90 35.52 -8.03
N LEU A 28 3.28 36.76 -7.74
CA LEU A 28 3.08 37.37 -6.43
C LEU A 28 1.59 37.44 -6.06
N GLN A 29 0.72 37.90 -6.98
CA GLN A 29 -0.72 37.97 -6.72
C GLN A 29 -1.34 36.59 -6.48
N GLN A 30 -0.96 35.58 -7.27
CA GLN A 30 -1.37 34.21 -7.01
C GLN A 30 -0.86 33.68 -5.66
N HIS A 31 0.35 34.06 -5.27
CA HIS A 31 0.90 33.70 -3.96
C HIS A 31 0.12 34.33 -2.80
N LYS A 32 -0.31 35.59 -2.93
CA LYS A 32 -1.11 36.28 -1.89
C LYS A 32 -2.38 35.52 -1.50
N ARG A 33 -2.93 34.68 -2.40
CA ARG A 33 -4.06 33.78 -2.09
C ARG A 33 -3.79 32.81 -0.94
N LEU A 34 -2.53 32.46 -0.68
CA LEU A 34 -2.15 31.64 0.48
C LEU A 34 -2.39 32.39 1.79
N HIS A 35 -2.28 33.72 1.80
CA HIS A 35 -2.47 34.55 2.98
C HIS A 35 -3.93 34.94 3.17
N THR A 36 -4.64 35.26 2.08
CA THR A 36 -6.06 35.65 2.14
C THR A 36 -6.99 34.45 2.31
N GLY A 37 -6.51 33.23 2.03
CA GLY A 37 -7.33 32.02 2.03
C GLY A 37 -8.27 31.90 0.83
N GLU A 38 -8.14 32.78 -0.17
CA GLU A 38 -8.96 32.75 -1.39
C GLU A 38 -8.75 31.43 -2.14
N ARG A 39 -9.86 30.71 -2.39
CA ARG A 39 -9.86 29.39 -3.06
C ARG A 39 -10.82 29.39 -4.24
N PRO A 40 -10.44 29.99 -5.38
CA PRO A 40 -11.35 30.23 -6.50
C PRO A 40 -11.87 28.95 -7.16
N TYR A 41 -11.15 27.83 -7.00
CA TYR A 41 -11.46 26.60 -7.72
C TYR A 41 -12.22 25.62 -6.82
N ARG A 42 -13.55 25.62 -6.94
CA ARG A 42 -14.44 24.72 -6.21
C ARG A 42 -14.71 23.43 -6.99
N CYS A 43 -14.69 22.30 -6.29
CA CYS A 43 -15.13 21.03 -6.84
C CYS A 43 -16.66 20.96 -6.96
N LEU A 44 -17.14 20.48 -8.10
CA LEU A 44 -18.57 20.30 -8.37
C LEU A 44 -19.12 18.99 -7.78
N PHE A 45 -18.24 18.05 -7.43
CA PHE A 45 -18.61 16.72 -6.92
C PHE A 45 -18.43 16.58 -5.40
N CYS A 46 -17.80 17.56 -4.73
CA CYS A 46 -17.61 17.57 -3.28
C CYS A 46 -17.24 18.97 -2.78
N ASP A 47 -17.21 19.19 -1.46
CA ASP A 47 -16.97 20.52 -0.87
C ASP A 47 -15.52 21.01 -0.89
N LYS A 48 -14.63 20.33 -1.62
CA LYS A 48 -13.22 20.70 -1.65
C LYS A 48 -12.97 21.91 -2.56
N THR A 49 -12.19 22.86 -2.05
CA THR A 49 -11.79 24.07 -2.77
C THR A 49 -10.26 24.21 -2.81
N TYR A 50 -9.77 24.77 -3.90
CA TYR A 50 -8.36 24.83 -4.24
C TYR A 50 -7.93 26.26 -4.59
N ILE A 51 -6.69 26.60 -4.22
CA ILE A 51 -6.07 27.89 -4.50
C ILE A 51 -5.56 27.94 -5.95
N TRP A 52 -5.12 26.79 -6.48
CA TRP A 52 -4.54 26.66 -7.82
C TRP A 52 -5.37 25.74 -8.72
N SER A 53 -5.51 26.13 -9.98
CA SER A 53 -6.25 25.37 -11.01
C SER A 53 -5.62 24.01 -11.31
N SER A 54 -4.29 23.90 -11.17
CA SER A 54 -3.55 22.65 -11.41
C SER A 54 -3.89 21.59 -10.36
N ASP A 55 -4.04 21.97 -9.10
CA ASP A 55 -4.44 21.06 -8.03
C ASP A 55 -5.91 20.70 -8.09
N TYR A 56 -6.76 21.68 -8.44
CA TYR A 56 -8.15 21.43 -8.77
C TYR A 56 -8.29 20.38 -9.88
N ARG A 57 -7.56 20.55 -11.00
CA ARG A 57 -7.60 19.58 -12.12
C ARG A 57 -7.11 18.19 -11.70
N LYS A 58 -6.02 18.10 -10.94
CA LYS A 58 -5.55 16.82 -10.38
C LYS A 58 -6.59 16.18 -9.47
N HIS A 59 -7.35 16.98 -8.72
CA HIS A 59 -8.42 16.48 -7.87
C HIS A 59 -9.61 15.99 -8.67
N ILE A 60 -10.07 16.70 -9.71
CA ILE A 60 -11.22 16.27 -10.50
C ILE A 60 -11.02 14.87 -11.09
N ARG A 61 -9.79 14.51 -11.45
CA ARG A 61 -9.44 13.13 -11.88
C ARG A 61 -9.76 12.05 -10.85
N THR A 62 -9.87 12.37 -9.56
CA THR A 62 -10.30 11.40 -8.53
C THR A 62 -11.78 11.08 -8.61
N HIS A 63 -12.60 11.96 -9.21
CA HIS A 63 -14.02 11.72 -9.44
C HIS A 63 -14.26 11.06 -10.79
N THR A 64 -13.57 11.51 -11.84
CA THR A 64 -13.73 10.97 -13.19
C THR A 64 -13.04 9.62 -13.40
N GLY A 65 -12.09 9.26 -12.53
CA GLY A 65 -11.28 8.06 -12.68
C GLY A 65 -10.21 8.14 -13.78
N GLU A 66 -10.03 9.31 -14.41
CA GLU A 66 -9.00 9.53 -15.43
C GLU A 66 -7.59 9.34 -14.83
N LYS A 67 -6.81 8.45 -15.43
CA LYS A 67 -5.45 8.11 -14.98
C LYS A 67 -4.44 8.18 -16.13
N PRO A 68 -3.96 9.39 -16.47
CA PRO A 68 -3.13 9.60 -17.66
C PRO A 68 -1.75 8.96 -17.60
N TYR A 69 -1.29 8.55 -16.42
CA TYR A 69 0.08 8.12 -16.21
C TYR A 69 0.14 6.60 -16.09
N ILE A 70 0.60 5.93 -17.14
CA ILE A 70 0.62 4.48 -17.25
C ILE A 70 2.05 3.96 -17.07
N CYS A 71 2.22 2.96 -16.20
CA CYS A 71 3.48 2.25 -16.04
C CYS A 71 3.73 1.36 -17.25
N LYS A 72 4.83 1.61 -17.96
CA LYS A 72 5.21 0.84 -19.16
C LYS A 72 5.57 -0.61 -18.84
N THR A 73 5.99 -0.91 -17.60
CA THR A 73 6.43 -2.25 -17.20
C THR A 73 5.28 -3.19 -16.84
N CYS A 74 4.22 -2.69 -16.17
CA CYS A 74 3.10 -3.53 -15.71
C CYS A 74 1.71 -3.07 -16.17
N GLY A 75 1.64 -2.01 -16.98
CA GLY A 75 0.37 -1.45 -17.48
C GLY A 75 -0.46 -0.72 -16.43
N LYS A 76 -0.02 -0.64 -15.17
CA LYS A 76 -0.79 -0.01 -14.10
C LYS A 76 -0.86 1.52 -14.28
N ASP A 77 -2.04 2.07 -14.10
CA ASP A 77 -2.34 3.48 -14.32
C ASP A 77 -2.44 4.31 -13.02
N PHE A 78 -2.16 5.60 -13.13
CA PHE A 78 -2.10 6.55 -12.01
C PHE A 78 -2.69 7.91 -12.38
N ILE A 79 -3.31 8.58 -11.41
CA ILE A 79 -3.85 9.93 -11.54
C ILE A 79 -2.74 10.99 -11.62
N ARG A 80 -1.59 10.73 -10.99
CA ARG A 80 -0.45 11.67 -10.90
C ARG A 80 0.85 11.03 -11.35
N SER A 81 1.69 11.79 -12.05
CA SER A 81 3.04 11.37 -12.46
C SER A 81 3.94 11.02 -11.28
N SER A 82 3.80 11.74 -10.16
CA SER A 82 4.55 11.45 -8.93
C SER A 82 4.23 10.07 -8.36
N ASP A 83 2.98 9.62 -8.53
CA ASP A 83 2.51 8.34 -8.00
C ASP A 83 3.01 7.19 -8.90
N LEU A 84 3.01 7.38 -10.23
CA LEU A 84 3.67 6.49 -11.17
C LEU A 84 5.17 6.34 -10.86
N ARG A 85 5.90 7.45 -10.73
CA ARG A 85 7.35 7.42 -10.44
C ARG A 85 7.66 6.71 -9.12
N LYS A 86 6.83 6.92 -8.09
CA LYS A 86 6.94 6.20 -6.81
C LYS A 86 6.68 4.71 -7.02
N HIS A 87 5.66 4.35 -7.79
CA HIS A 87 5.34 2.96 -8.10
C HIS A 87 6.51 2.27 -8.83
N GLU A 88 7.02 2.86 -9.90
CA GLU A 88 8.14 2.31 -10.68
C GLU A 88 9.37 2.10 -9.81
N ARG A 89 9.74 3.12 -9.02
CA ARG A 89 10.85 3.01 -8.07
C ARG A 89 10.62 1.87 -7.07
N ASN A 90 9.41 1.73 -6.54
CA ASN A 90 9.15 0.79 -5.46
C ASN A 90 8.98 -0.67 -5.94
N MET A 91 8.49 -0.87 -7.16
CA MET A 91 8.03 -2.16 -7.66
C MET A 91 8.89 -2.71 -8.80
N HIS A 92 9.50 -1.86 -9.61
CA HIS A 92 10.25 -2.25 -10.80
C HIS A 92 11.75 -1.98 -10.70
N THR A 93 12.16 -1.08 -9.81
CA THR A 93 13.59 -0.92 -9.50
C THR A 93 13.93 -1.67 -8.22
N ASN A 94 15.05 -2.39 -8.21
CA ASN A 94 15.63 -2.99 -7.00
C ASN A 94 16.21 -1.94 -6.04
N ASN A 95 15.92 -0.66 -6.24
CA ASN A 95 16.37 0.43 -5.38
C ASN A 95 15.52 0.47 -4.09
N LYS A 96 15.86 -0.44 -3.17
CA LYS A 96 15.35 -0.51 -1.81
C LYS A 96 16.50 -0.11 -0.87
N PRO A 97 16.73 1.19 -0.66
CA PRO A 97 17.94 1.69 -0.01
C PRO A 97 17.99 1.41 1.51
N PHE A 98 16.96 0.78 2.07
CA PHE A 98 16.86 0.51 3.51
C PHE A 98 16.99 -1.00 3.78
N PRO A 99 18.22 -1.54 3.88
CA PRO A 99 18.44 -2.92 4.28
C PRO A 99 18.18 -3.13 5.78
N CYS A 100 17.63 -4.28 6.14
CA CYS A 100 17.56 -4.76 7.51
C CYS A 100 18.87 -5.46 7.86
N MET A 101 19.57 -4.96 8.88
CA MET A 101 20.87 -5.50 9.28
C MET A 101 20.78 -6.91 9.88
N HIS A 102 19.63 -7.30 10.42
CA HIS A 102 19.44 -8.62 11.03
C HIS A 102 19.20 -9.75 10.01
N CYS A 103 18.64 -9.47 8.83
CA CYS A 103 18.25 -10.52 7.88
C CYS A 103 18.45 -10.17 6.40
N GLY A 104 19.11 -9.05 6.10
CA GLY A 104 19.42 -8.60 4.74
C GLY A 104 18.21 -8.15 3.91
N LYS A 105 16.98 -8.27 4.42
CA LYS A 105 15.77 -7.84 3.68
C LYS A 105 15.76 -6.35 3.45
N THR A 106 15.55 -5.93 2.21
CA THR A 106 15.56 -4.51 1.83
C THR A 106 14.15 -3.93 1.71
N PHE A 107 14.02 -2.65 2.05
CA PHE A 107 12.77 -1.90 2.04
C PHE A 107 12.93 -0.58 1.26
N ASN A 108 11.81 -0.09 0.72
CA ASN A 108 11.76 1.16 -0.05
C ASN A 108 11.41 2.40 0.80
N LYS A 109 11.07 2.19 2.08
CA LYS A 109 10.72 3.25 3.03
C LYS A 109 11.33 2.95 4.40
N PRO A 110 11.86 3.95 5.13
CA PRO A 110 12.41 3.75 6.48
C PRO A 110 11.36 3.20 7.45
N LEU A 111 10.13 3.72 7.40
CA LEU A 111 9.04 3.23 8.25
C LEU A 111 8.69 1.76 8.01
N SER A 112 8.86 1.28 6.77
CA SER A 112 8.65 -0.14 6.45
C SER A 112 9.74 -1.02 7.06
N LEU A 113 11.00 -0.56 7.04
CA LEU A 113 12.12 -1.22 7.71
C LEU A 113 11.92 -1.23 9.23
N LYS A 114 11.70 -0.07 9.85
CA LYS A 114 11.46 0.04 11.31
C LYS A 114 10.34 -0.88 11.78
N ARG A 115 9.25 -0.94 11.01
CA ARG A 115 8.14 -1.86 11.26
C ARG A 115 8.55 -3.32 11.17
N HIS A 116 9.40 -3.67 10.20
CA HIS A 116 9.90 -5.00 10.03
C HIS A 116 10.83 -5.40 11.18
N GLU A 117 11.70 -4.51 11.64
CA GLU A 117 12.64 -4.74 12.74
C GLU A 117 11.95 -5.10 14.05
N ARG A 118 10.74 -4.60 14.30
CA ARG A 118 9.91 -5.05 15.44
C ARG A 118 9.69 -6.56 15.50
N LYS A 119 9.76 -7.25 14.35
CA LYS A 119 9.66 -8.72 14.33
C LYS A 119 10.89 -9.39 14.93
N HIS A 120 12.07 -8.80 14.76
CA HIS A 120 13.33 -9.31 15.32
C HIS A 120 13.41 -9.01 16.81
N LEU A 121 13.03 -7.80 17.21
CA LEU A 121 13.05 -7.37 18.60
C LEU A 121 11.87 -7.90 19.43
N GLY A 122 10.86 -8.52 18.79
CA GLY A 122 9.64 -8.94 19.46
C GLY A 122 8.76 -7.79 19.97
N GLU A 123 9.06 -6.53 19.61
CA GLU A 123 8.33 -5.35 20.05
C GLU A 123 6.86 -5.39 19.64
N LYS A 124 5.97 -5.31 20.63
CA LYS A 124 4.52 -5.26 20.45
C LYS A 124 3.91 -4.09 21.22
N PRO A 125 4.07 -2.84 20.74
CA PRO A 125 3.67 -1.64 21.50
C PRO A 125 2.16 -1.48 21.68
N PHE A 126 1.34 -2.25 20.96
CA PHE A 126 -0.11 -2.06 20.92
C PHE A 126 -0.81 -3.23 21.60
N SER A 127 -1.28 -3.02 22.83
CA SER A 127 -2.03 -4.02 23.59
C SER A 127 -3.53 -3.83 23.42
N CYS A 128 -4.25 -4.94 23.30
CA CYS A 128 -5.70 -4.95 23.34
C CYS A 128 -6.17 -4.65 24.78
N PRO A 129 -7.03 -3.63 25.01
CA PRO A 129 -7.51 -3.32 26.35
C PRO A 129 -8.40 -4.44 26.93
N ASP A 130 -9.11 -5.18 26.07
CA ASP A 130 -10.09 -6.18 26.52
C ASP A 130 -9.47 -7.52 26.94
N CYS A 131 -8.28 -7.86 26.43
CA CYS A 131 -7.65 -9.17 26.69
C CYS A 131 -6.13 -9.13 26.88
N GLY A 132 -5.52 -7.94 26.92
CA GLY A 132 -4.06 -7.77 27.10
C GLY A 132 -3.20 -8.23 25.93
N LYS A 133 -3.78 -8.80 24.86
CA LYS A 133 -3.02 -9.32 23.72
C LYS A 133 -2.28 -8.21 22.99
N ALA A 134 -0.96 -8.34 22.88
CA ALA A 134 -0.09 -7.34 22.28
C ALA A 134 0.19 -7.59 20.78
N PHE A 135 0.34 -6.50 20.02
CA PHE A 135 0.56 -6.49 18.58
C PHE A 135 1.68 -5.53 18.19
N ALA A 136 2.44 -5.89 17.15
CA ALA A 136 3.48 -5.03 16.59
C ALA A 136 2.91 -3.82 15.80
N LEU A 137 1.62 -3.86 15.43
CA LEU A 137 0.94 -2.85 14.62
C LEU A 137 -0.42 -2.47 15.19
N ALA A 138 -0.68 -1.17 15.27
CA ALA A 138 -1.99 -0.62 15.64
C ALA A 138 -3.12 -1.17 14.78
N SER A 139 -2.93 -1.27 13.47
CA SER A 139 -3.96 -1.80 12.57
C SER A 139 -4.32 -3.27 12.82
N ARG A 140 -3.37 -4.07 13.33
CA ARG A 140 -3.62 -5.47 13.69
C ARG A 140 -4.34 -5.60 15.02
N MET A 141 -4.02 -4.72 15.97
CA MET A 141 -4.75 -4.60 17.22
C MET A 141 -6.20 -4.14 16.97
N ALA A 142 -6.40 -3.09 16.18
CA ALA A 142 -7.74 -2.61 15.80
C ALA A 142 -8.56 -3.66 15.02
N GLU A 143 -7.90 -4.43 14.14
CA GLU A 143 -8.53 -5.58 13.47
C GLU A 143 -8.96 -6.66 14.48
N HIS A 144 -8.12 -6.93 15.48
CA HIS A 144 -8.42 -7.89 16.54
C HIS A 144 -9.57 -7.45 17.45
N GLN A 145 -9.69 -6.15 17.76
CA GLN A 145 -10.80 -5.63 18.58
C GLN A 145 -12.18 -5.95 17.99
N LYS A 146 -12.29 -6.09 16.66
CA LYS A 146 -13.54 -6.52 16.01
C LYS A 146 -14.02 -7.91 16.47
N VAL A 147 -13.11 -8.74 16.98
CA VAL A 147 -13.45 -10.04 17.57
C VAL A 147 -14.22 -9.86 18.87
N HIS A 148 -13.82 -8.93 19.74
CA HIS A 148 -14.52 -8.64 21.00
C HIS A 148 -15.91 -8.04 20.77
N MET A 149 -16.04 -7.21 19.74
CA MET A 149 -17.33 -6.62 19.38
C MET A 149 -18.27 -7.59 18.62
N GLY A 150 -17.81 -8.80 18.28
CA GLY A 150 -18.56 -9.73 17.44
C GLY A 150 -18.82 -9.24 16.01
N VAL A 151 -18.21 -8.13 15.59
CA VAL A 151 -18.47 -7.50 14.29
C VAL A 151 -17.89 -8.36 13.17
N ARG A 152 -18.78 -9.07 12.47
CA ARG A 152 -18.47 -9.92 11.32
C ARG A 152 -19.15 -9.37 10.06
N PRO A 153 -18.62 -8.28 9.46
CA PRO A 153 -19.32 -7.54 8.41
C PRO A 153 -19.33 -8.29 7.07
N PHE A 154 -18.56 -9.37 6.94
CA PHE A 154 -18.43 -10.12 5.70
C PHE A 154 -19.28 -11.38 5.76
N VAL A 155 -20.45 -11.36 5.14
CA VAL A 155 -21.42 -12.47 5.15
C VAL A 155 -21.31 -13.29 3.86
N CYS A 156 -21.33 -14.62 3.99
CA CYS A 156 -21.45 -15.52 2.85
C CYS A 156 -22.88 -15.53 2.33
N SER A 157 -23.08 -15.19 1.06
CA SER A 157 -24.40 -15.20 0.43
C SER A 157 -24.98 -16.60 0.21
N VAL A 158 -24.17 -17.65 0.27
CA VAL A 158 -24.60 -19.04 0.01
C VAL A 158 -25.06 -19.75 1.29
N CYS A 159 -24.35 -19.54 2.41
CA CYS A 159 -24.64 -20.25 3.67
C CYS A 159 -24.77 -19.33 4.89
N SER A 160 -24.84 -18.02 4.68
CA SER A 160 -24.99 -16.98 5.71
C SER A 160 -23.91 -16.94 6.80
N LYS A 161 -22.79 -17.68 6.66
CA LYS A 161 -21.67 -17.60 7.60
C LYS A 161 -20.99 -16.23 7.54
N CYS A 162 -20.75 -15.65 8.72
CA CYS A 162 -20.15 -14.32 8.85
C CYS A 162 -18.66 -14.40 9.23
N PHE A 163 -17.85 -13.51 8.66
CA PHE A 163 -16.41 -13.43 8.84
C PHE A 163 -15.99 -12.03 9.27
N THR A 164 -14.88 -11.94 10.01
CA THR A 164 -14.28 -10.67 10.44
C THR A 164 -13.40 -10.03 9.35
N LYS A 165 -13.02 -10.80 8.32
CA LYS A 165 -12.16 -10.35 7.19
C LYS A 165 -12.74 -10.78 5.85
N SER A 166 -12.62 -9.92 4.83
CA SER A 166 -13.06 -10.24 3.46
C SER A 166 -12.28 -11.38 2.84
N SER A 167 -10.96 -11.46 3.09
CA SER A 167 -10.11 -12.56 2.60
C SER A 167 -10.61 -13.92 3.04
N ASN A 168 -11.03 -14.03 4.32
CA ASN A 168 -11.56 -15.28 4.86
C ASN A 168 -12.90 -15.65 4.21
N LEU A 169 -13.75 -14.66 3.90
CA LEU A 169 -14.98 -14.89 3.15
C LEU A 169 -14.67 -15.35 1.71
N THR A 170 -13.70 -14.73 1.03
CA THR A 170 -13.28 -15.13 -0.32
C THR A 170 -12.76 -16.56 -0.34
N GLU A 171 -11.87 -16.92 0.60
CA GLU A 171 -11.39 -18.28 0.78
C GLU A 171 -12.53 -19.25 1.11
N HIS A 172 -13.48 -18.84 1.94
CA HIS A 172 -14.66 -19.65 2.24
C HIS A 172 -15.54 -19.89 1.01
N LYS A 173 -15.73 -18.87 0.14
CA LYS A 173 -16.51 -19.01 -1.09
C LYS A 173 -15.94 -20.06 -2.05
N ALA A 174 -14.62 -20.29 -2.03
CA ALA A 174 -13.98 -21.35 -2.82
C ALA A 174 -14.42 -22.77 -2.41
N ILE A 175 -15.02 -22.94 -1.21
CA ILE A 175 -15.60 -24.22 -0.79
C ILE A 175 -16.92 -24.46 -1.54
N HIS A 176 -17.74 -23.41 -1.72
CA HIS A 176 -19.03 -23.51 -2.39
C HIS A 176 -18.92 -23.68 -3.90
N SER A 177 -17.90 -23.07 -4.53
CA SER A 177 -17.70 -23.19 -5.97
C SER A 177 -17.17 -24.56 -6.40
N GLY A 178 -16.64 -25.37 -5.47
CA GLY A 178 -15.97 -26.64 -5.78
C GLY A 178 -14.67 -26.50 -6.57
N VAL A 179 -14.29 -25.27 -6.97
CA VAL A 179 -13.11 -25.00 -7.80
C VAL A 179 -11.85 -25.27 -6.98
N ARG A 180 -11.01 -26.18 -7.49
CA ARG A 180 -9.74 -26.59 -6.86
C ARG A 180 -8.58 -26.28 -7.81
N PRO A 181 -8.17 -25.01 -7.91
CA PRO A 181 -7.19 -24.60 -8.92
C PRO A 181 -5.76 -25.01 -8.56
N HIS A 182 -5.52 -25.41 -7.31
CA HIS A 182 -4.17 -25.73 -6.82
C HIS A 182 -3.96 -27.24 -6.81
N LYS A 183 -3.38 -27.77 -7.90
CA LYS A 183 -3.06 -29.20 -8.04
C LYS A 183 -1.66 -29.50 -7.55
N CYS A 184 -1.50 -30.59 -6.80
CA CYS A 184 -0.20 -31.15 -6.45
C CYS A 184 0.44 -31.79 -7.69
N GLY A 185 1.68 -31.40 -8.00
CA GLY A 185 2.43 -31.96 -9.13
C GLY A 185 2.79 -33.44 -8.94
N GLU A 186 2.95 -33.89 -7.69
CA GLU A 186 3.44 -35.24 -7.39
C GLU A 186 2.33 -36.29 -7.34
N CYS A 187 1.22 -35.99 -6.66
CA CYS A 187 0.10 -36.95 -6.49
C CYS A 187 -1.20 -36.53 -7.20
N GLY A 188 -1.21 -35.37 -7.87
CA GLY A 188 -2.37 -34.88 -8.61
C GLY A 188 -3.55 -34.39 -7.77
N VAL A 189 -3.50 -34.45 -6.43
CA VAL A 189 -4.57 -33.99 -5.55
C VAL A 189 -4.76 -32.47 -5.68
N ALA A 190 -6.01 -32.05 -5.85
CA ALA A 190 -6.37 -30.64 -6.06
C ALA A 190 -7.01 -30.00 -4.82
N PHE A 191 -6.59 -28.78 -4.52
CA PHE A 191 -7.01 -28.01 -3.35
C PHE A 191 -7.67 -26.70 -3.76
N ALA A 192 -8.66 -26.29 -2.99
CA ALA A 192 -9.33 -24.99 -3.14
C ALA A 192 -8.45 -23.80 -2.70
N MET A 193 -7.36 -24.06 -1.94
CA MET A 193 -6.49 -23.03 -1.37
C MET A 193 -5.03 -23.41 -1.54
N ALA A 194 -4.19 -22.45 -1.97
CA ALA A 194 -2.75 -22.65 -2.13
C ALA A 194 -2.06 -23.07 -0.82
N SER A 195 -2.47 -22.51 0.32
CA SER A 195 -1.91 -22.86 1.63
C SER A 195 -2.11 -24.33 1.99
N ARG A 196 -3.22 -24.94 1.56
CA ARG A 196 -3.49 -26.37 1.76
C ARG A 196 -2.62 -27.24 0.86
N LEU A 197 -2.37 -26.81 -0.37
CA LEU A 197 -1.42 -27.47 -1.26
C LEU A 197 0.00 -27.43 -0.67
N VAL A 198 0.47 -26.26 -0.25
CA VAL A 198 1.80 -26.11 0.37
C VAL A 198 1.94 -27.01 1.60
N ARG A 199 0.92 -27.04 2.48
CA ARG A 199 0.91 -27.95 3.63
C ARG A 199 0.94 -29.42 3.21
N HIS A 200 0.21 -29.78 2.16
CA HIS A 200 0.18 -31.14 1.63
C HIS A 200 1.53 -31.56 1.02
N GLN A 201 2.24 -30.67 0.35
CA GLN A 201 3.56 -30.95 -0.24
C GLN A 201 4.61 -31.35 0.83
N PHE A 202 4.49 -30.85 2.07
CA PHE A 202 5.35 -31.31 3.15
C PHE A 202 5.19 -32.81 3.47
N ILE A 203 4.04 -33.41 3.18
CA ILE A 203 3.85 -34.85 3.38
C ILE A 203 4.78 -35.64 2.46
N HIS A 204 4.93 -35.20 1.20
CA HIS A 204 5.84 -35.85 0.27
C HIS A 204 7.30 -35.61 0.64
N ASN A 205 7.67 -34.40 1.06
CA ASN A 205 9.03 -34.12 1.53
C ASN A 205 9.42 -34.95 2.76
N ASN A 206 8.48 -35.29 3.65
CA ASN A 206 8.72 -36.13 4.81
C ASN A 206 8.73 -37.64 4.49
N ASN A 207 8.22 -38.06 3.33
CA ASN A 207 8.24 -39.45 2.88
C ASN A 207 9.54 -39.82 2.12
N VAL A 208 10.32 -38.83 1.67
CA VAL A 208 11.59 -39.05 0.94
C VAL A 208 12.77 -39.35 1.88
N THR A 209 12.68 -39.06 3.17
CA THR A 209 13.81 -39.23 4.13
C THR A 209 13.92 -40.62 4.77
N ASN A 210 13.18 -41.64 4.32
CA ASN A 210 13.19 -42.96 4.96
C ASN A 210 13.71 -44.12 4.09
N LEU A 211 14.49 -43.82 3.04
CA LEU A 211 15.16 -44.82 2.21
C LEU A 211 16.57 -44.35 1.81
N SER A 212 17.53 -44.49 2.73
CA SER A 212 18.94 -44.67 2.37
C SER A 212 19.71 -45.37 3.49
N SER A 213 19.72 -46.69 3.41
CA SER A 213 20.90 -47.57 3.53
C SER A 213 21.88 -47.36 4.71
N VAL A 214 21.79 -48.27 5.67
CA VAL A 214 22.93 -48.77 6.47
C VAL A 214 23.97 -49.40 5.53
N PRO A 215 25.26 -49.03 5.60
CA PRO A 215 26.35 -49.89 5.16
C PRO A 215 26.81 -50.75 6.34
N GLN A 216 26.65 -52.07 6.22
CA GLN A 216 27.35 -53.05 7.04
C GLN A 216 28.86 -52.95 6.76
N SER A 217 29.63 -52.86 7.84
CA SER A 217 31.07 -53.01 7.88
C SER A 217 31.52 -54.45 7.64
N LEU A 218 32.52 -54.62 6.78
CA LEU A 218 33.66 -55.52 6.97
C LEU A 218 34.92 -54.78 6.50
#